data_AF-A0A8D8M8T0-F1
#
_entry.id   AF-A0A8D8M8T0-F1
#
_cell.length_a   1.000
_cell.length_b   1.000
_cell.length_c   1.000
_cell.angle_alpha   90.00
_cell.angle_beta   90.00
_cell.angle_gamma   90.00
#
_symmetry.space_group_name_H-M   'P 1'
#
loop_
_entity.id
_entity.type
_entity.pdbx_description
1 polymer ?
#
loop_
_entity_poly.entity_id
_entity_poly.type
_entity_poly.pdbx_seq_one_letter_code
_entity_poly.pdbx_strand_id
1 'polypeptide(L)'
;MEKKKPRPPSAEQLIQYALKVKDIPIDTTSAGNPVDSETVIKTIGPHGPVPLEDTIYLDKVFHFTGERNPERVVHAKGGGAFGYIEITHDISHLCRAAMFCEVGKQTPVAARFSTVWGERGSADTNRDPRGFALKFYTEEGNWDLVVGLSTGQIKTGAPCRTERLAKYNQTLRIEEELEINRINAPIASTRHPGKTM
;
A
#
# COMPACT_ATOMS: atom_id res chain seq x y z
N MET A 1 -26.33 -37.37 -15.62
CA MET A 1 -24.99 -36.75 -15.59
C MET A 1 -25.19 -35.26 -15.42
N GLU A 2 -24.94 -34.76 -14.21
CA GLU A 2 -25.17 -33.35 -13.86
C GLU A 2 -24.09 -32.48 -14.54
N LYS A 3 -24.50 -31.52 -15.37
CA LYS A 3 -23.55 -30.63 -16.07
C LYS A 3 -22.85 -29.77 -15.02
N LYS A 4 -21.54 -30.00 -14.84
CA LYS A 4 -20.69 -29.25 -13.89
C LYS A 4 -20.79 -27.75 -14.22
N LYS A 5 -21.16 -26.94 -13.23
CA LYS A 5 -21.32 -25.48 -13.39
C LYS A 5 -20.02 -24.86 -13.93
N PRO A 6 -20.08 -23.94 -14.90
CA PRO A 6 -18.88 -23.29 -15.43
C PRO A 6 -18.17 -22.49 -14.32
N ARG A 7 -16.83 -22.48 -14.35
CA ARG A 7 -16.02 -21.75 -13.37
C ARG A 7 -16.14 -20.23 -13.60
N PRO A 8 -16.00 -19.40 -12.56
CA PRO A 8 -16.01 -17.94 -12.72
C PRO A 8 -14.73 -17.47 -13.45
N PRO A 9 -14.78 -16.33 -14.17
CA PRO A 9 -13.61 -15.81 -14.91
C PRO A 9 -12.36 -15.60 -14.06
N SER A 10 -12.53 -15.22 -12.78
CA SER A 10 -11.43 -15.04 -11.84
C SER A 10 -10.64 -16.32 -11.58
N ALA A 11 -11.30 -17.49 -11.61
CA ALA A 11 -10.65 -18.79 -11.45
C ALA A 11 -9.96 -19.26 -12.74
N GLU A 12 -10.23 -18.61 -13.88
CA GLU A 12 -9.68 -18.97 -15.19
C GLU A 12 -8.58 -18.04 -15.67
N GLN A 13 -8.16 -17.06 -14.85
CA GLN A 13 -7.22 -16.01 -15.23
C GLN A 13 -5.91 -16.57 -15.84
N LEU A 14 -5.31 -17.61 -15.23
CA LEU A 14 -4.09 -18.25 -15.76
C LEU A 14 -4.31 -18.95 -17.11
N ILE A 15 -5.48 -19.59 -17.29
CA ILE A 15 -5.82 -20.30 -18.53
C ILE A 15 -6.08 -19.28 -19.63
N GLN A 16 -6.83 -18.22 -19.35
CA GLN A 16 -7.10 -17.15 -20.31
C GLN A 16 -5.80 -16.44 -20.73
N TYR A 17 -4.86 -16.25 -19.81
CA TYR A 17 -3.53 -15.72 -20.13
C TYR A 17 -2.73 -16.68 -21.02
N ALA A 18 -2.67 -17.96 -20.65
CA ALA A 18 -1.96 -18.99 -21.43
C ALA A 18 -2.52 -19.15 -22.85
N LEU A 19 -3.83 -18.99 -23.05
CA LEU A 19 -4.45 -19.01 -24.39
C LEU A 19 -4.15 -17.75 -25.22
N LYS A 20 -3.86 -16.62 -24.55
CA LYS A 20 -3.59 -15.34 -25.21
C LYS A 20 -2.12 -15.22 -25.63
N VAL A 21 -1.20 -15.72 -24.82
CA VAL A 21 0.25 -15.67 -25.09
C VAL A 21 0.61 -16.81 -26.04
N LYS A 22 1.04 -16.47 -27.26
CA LYS A 22 1.43 -17.46 -28.28
C LYS A 22 2.90 -17.82 -28.22
N ASP A 23 3.75 -16.83 -27.98
CA ASP A 23 5.21 -16.98 -27.96
C ASP A 23 5.71 -16.85 -26.53
N ILE A 24 6.49 -17.83 -26.07
CA ILE A 24 7.08 -17.84 -24.74
C ILE A 24 8.42 -17.11 -24.82
N PRO A 25 8.58 -15.94 -24.16
CA PRO A 25 9.85 -15.23 -24.15
C PRO A 25 10.89 -16.02 -23.36
N ILE A 26 12.17 -15.76 -23.65
CA ILE A 26 13.30 -16.29 -22.87
C ILE A 26 13.35 -15.54 -21.54
N ASP A 27 13.59 -16.25 -20.44
CA ASP A 27 13.77 -15.64 -19.13
C ASP A 27 15.04 -14.78 -19.12
N THR A 28 14.95 -13.58 -18.55
CA THR A 28 16.07 -12.65 -18.47
C THR A 28 16.22 -12.10 -17.06
N THR A 29 17.45 -11.76 -16.67
CA THR A 29 17.70 -10.99 -15.45
C THR A 29 17.13 -9.57 -15.55
N SER A 30 17.12 -8.82 -14.45
CA SER A 30 16.68 -7.41 -14.43
C SER A 30 17.48 -6.49 -15.39
N ALA A 31 18.69 -6.91 -15.79
CA ALA A 31 19.54 -6.21 -16.75
C ALA A 31 19.34 -6.66 -18.21
N GLY A 32 18.44 -7.62 -18.47
CA GLY A 32 18.16 -8.15 -19.81
C GLY A 32 19.12 -9.25 -20.28
N ASN A 33 19.93 -9.83 -19.39
CA ASN A 33 20.79 -10.96 -19.75
C ASN A 33 19.97 -12.25 -19.78
N PRO A 34 20.11 -13.12 -20.80
CA PRO A 34 19.37 -14.38 -20.87
C PRO A 34 19.76 -15.32 -19.71
N VAL A 35 18.77 -16.04 -19.20
CA VAL A 35 18.91 -17.02 -18.11
C VAL A 35 18.89 -18.43 -18.72
N ASP A 36 19.93 -19.22 -18.43
CA ASP A 36 20.04 -20.58 -18.97
C ASP A 36 19.13 -21.59 -18.25
N SER A 37 18.99 -21.48 -16.92
CA SER A 37 18.19 -22.40 -16.11
C SER A 37 17.72 -21.72 -14.83
N GLU A 38 16.39 -21.68 -14.62
CA GLU A 38 15.79 -21.08 -13.41
C GLU A 38 15.65 -22.03 -12.21
N THR A 39 15.70 -23.34 -12.45
CA THR A 39 15.38 -24.36 -11.43
C THR A 39 16.59 -24.81 -10.61
N VAL A 40 17.78 -24.38 -11.01
CA VAL A 40 19.06 -24.83 -10.46
C VAL A 40 19.93 -23.62 -10.14
N ILE A 41 20.64 -23.69 -9.02
CA ILE A 41 21.60 -22.67 -8.58
C ILE A 41 23.03 -23.08 -8.96
N LYS A 42 23.93 -22.11 -9.16
CA LYS A 42 25.35 -22.39 -9.38
C LYS A 42 25.97 -22.85 -8.06
N THR A 43 26.71 -23.95 -8.07
CA THR A 43 27.45 -24.46 -6.91
C THR A 43 28.87 -24.86 -7.28
N ILE A 44 29.79 -24.81 -6.31
CA ILE A 44 31.16 -25.30 -6.51
C ILE A 44 31.18 -26.83 -6.38
N GLY A 45 30.76 -27.53 -7.43
CA GLY A 45 30.54 -28.98 -7.43
C GLY A 45 29.16 -29.38 -6.86
N PRO A 46 28.75 -30.66 -6.96
CA PRO A 46 27.37 -31.08 -6.65
C PRO A 46 26.92 -30.84 -5.20
N HIS A 47 27.86 -30.80 -4.25
CA HIS A 47 27.59 -30.61 -2.81
C HIS A 47 28.42 -29.46 -2.22
N GLY A 48 28.92 -28.57 -3.06
CA GLY A 48 29.70 -27.43 -2.61
C GLY A 48 28.84 -26.21 -2.26
N PRO A 49 29.47 -25.15 -1.72
CA PRO A 49 28.78 -23.90 -1.42
C PRO A 49 28.37 -23.15 -2.69
N VAL A 50 27.39 -22.25 -2.53
CA VAL A 50 26.94 -21.32 -3.58
C VAL A 50 27.95 -20.17 -3.69
N PRO A 51 28.54 -19.90 -4.87
CA PRO A 51 29.41 -18.76 -5.07
C PRO A 51 28.60 -17.46 -5.15
N LEU A 52 29.18 -16.36 -4.66
CA LEU A 52 28.57 -15.03 -4.76
C LEU A 52 28.50 -14.50 -6.21
N GLU A 53 29.21 -15.14 -7.14
CA GLU A 53 29.18 -14.82 -8.57
C GLU A 53 27.87 -15.24 -9.25
N ASP A 54 27.00 -16.02 -8.59
CA ASP A 54 25.69 -16.36 -9.13
C ASP A 54 24.76 -15.14 -9.12
N THR A 55 24.91 -14.31 -10.17
CA THR A 55 24.15 -13.07 -10.34
C THR A 55 22.67 -13.31 -10.59
N ILE A 56 22.30 -14.44 -11.20
CA ILE A 56 20.90 -14.81 -11.48
C ILE A 56 20.17 -15.11 -10.17
N TYR A 57 20.78 -15.94 -9.31
CA TYR A 57 20.23 -16.25 -7.99
C TYR A 57 20.11 -15.00 -7.12
N LEU A 58 21.16 -14.19 -7.07
CA LEU A 58 21.19 -12.98 -6.25
C LEU A 58 20.13 -11.96 -6.69
N ASP A 59 20.00 -11.70 -7.99
CA ASP A 59 18.99 -10.77 -8.53
C ASP A 59 17.57 -11.18 -8.09
N LYS A 60 17.25 -12.48 -8.21
CA LYS A 60 15.95 -13.02 -7.81
C LYS A 60 15.69 -12.89 -6.31
N VAL A 61 16.66 -13.22 -5.47
CA VAL A 61 16.51 -13.11 -4.00
C VAL A 61 16.41 -11.64 -3.57
N PHE A 62 17.21 -10.75 -4.14
CA PHE A 62 17.13 -9.33 -3.82
C PHE A 62 15.79 -8.73 -4.22
N HIS A 63 15.28 -9.06 -5.41
CA HIS A 63 13.95 -8.62 -5.82
C HIS A 63 12.86 -9.18 -4.90
N PHE A 64 12.90 -10.49 -4.61
CA PHE A 64 11.91 -11.17 -3.76
C PHE A 64 11.85 -10.60 -2.34
N THR A 65 13.02 -10.36 -1.73
CA THR A 65 13.08 -9.75 -0.39
C THR A 65 12.56 -8.31 -0.36
N GLY A 66 12.61 -7.61 -1.50
CA GLY A 66 12.14 -6.23 -1.68
C GLY A 66 10.67 -6.09 -2.08
N GLU A 67 9.92 -7.17 -2.31
CA GLU A 67 8.53 -7.09 -2.85
C GLU A 67 7.52 -6.38 -1.93
N ARG A 68 7.80 -6.31 -0.62
CA ARG A 68 6.84 -5.81 0.37
C ARG A 68 7.05 -4.33 0.65
N ASN A 69 6.21 -3.50 0.05
CA ASN A 69 6.03 -2.10 0.47
C ASN A 69 5.11 -2.00 1.68
N PRO A 70 5.26 -0.95 2.52
CA PRO A 70 4.35 -0.72 3.63
C PRO A 70 2.91 -0.54 3.13
N GLU A 71 1.97 -1.16 3.82
CA GLU A 71 0.55 -0.99 3.53
C GLU A 71 0.05 0.40 3.96
N ARG A 72 -1.16 0.76 3.51
CA ARG A 72 -1.78 2.01 3.95
C ARG A 72 -2.13 1.90 5.43
N VAL A 73 -1.85 2.95 6.20
CA VAL A 73 -2.15 3.02 7.66
C VAL A 73 -3.63 2.77 7.98
N VAL A 74 -4.52 3.17 7.07
CA VAL A 74 -5.95 2.84 7.07
C VAL A 74 -6.35 2.46 5.66
N HIS A 75 -7.43 1.71 5.51
CA HIS A 75 -7.89 1.21 4.21
C HIS A 75 -6.88 0.31 3.48
N ALA A 76 -6.16 -0.55 4.22
CA ALA A 76 -5.15 -1.44 3.67
C ALA A 76 -5.77 -2.47 2.70
N LYS A 77 -6.81 -3.19 3.13
CA LYS A 77 -7.55 -4.13 2.30
C LYS A 77 -8.48 -3.42 1.33
N GLY A 78 -8.42 -3.79 0.05
CA GLY A 78 -9.31 -3.22 -0.96
C GLY A 78 -9.17 -3.84 -2.35
N GLY A 79 -10.13 -3.53 -3.21
CA GLY A 79 -10.14 -3.87 -4.63
C GLY A 79 -10.23 -2.61 -5.49
N GLY A 80 -9.82 -2.71 -6.76
CA GLY A 80 -9.87 -1.59 -7.68
C GLY A 80 -10.43 -1.99 -9.03
N ALA A 81 -10.96 -1.01 -9.75
CA ALA A 81 -11.45 -1.16 -11.11
C ALA A 81 -11.19 0.12 -11.91
N PHE A 82 -11.13 -0.01 -13.23
CA PHE A 82 -11.04 1.13 -14.14
C PHE A 82 -12.33 1.20 -14.96
N GLY A 83 -12.68 2.40 -15.39
CA GLY A 83 -13.84 2.65 -16.22
C GLY A 83 -13.84 4.08 -16.73
N TYR A 84 -15.03 4.60 -17.00
CA TYR A 84 -15.22 5.98 -17.41
C TYR A 84 -16.48 6.53 -16.75
N ILE A 85 -16.53 7.85 -16.60
CA ILE A 85 -17.74 8.58 -16.24
C ILE A 85 -18.24 9.33 -17.47
N GLU A 86 -19.54 9.27 -17.73
CA GLU A 86 -20.20 9.98 -18.83
C GLU A 86 -21.15 11.02 -18.24
N ILE A 87 -21.01 12.27 -18.68
CA ILE A 87 -21.87 13.36 -18.22
C ILE A 87 -23.20 13.31 -18.96
N THR A 88 -24.30 13.13 -18.25
CA THR A 88 -25.64 13.00 -18.85
C THR A 88 -26.47 14.28 -18.80
N HIS A 89 -26.15 15.19 -17.88
CA HIS A 89 -26.90 16.42 -17.65
C HIS A 89 -25.94 17.61 -17.55
N ASP A 90 -26.36 18.75 -18.09
CA ASP A 90 -25.57 19.97 -18.05
C ASP A 90 -25.59 20.59 -16.64
N ILE A 91 -24.40 20.76 -16.06
CA ILE A 91 -24.17 21.39 -14.76
C ILE A 91 -23.19 22.57 -14.85
N SER A 92 -22.98 23.10 -16.06
CA SER A 92 -22.07 24.23 -16.33
C SER A 92 -22.38 25.48 -15.49
N HIS A 93 -23.65 25.64 -15.07
CA HIS A 93 -24.07 26.71 -14.17
C HIS A 93 -23.54 26.58 -12.73
N LEU A 94 -23.15 25.37 -12.30
CA LEU A 94 -22.59 25.11 -10.96
C LEU A 94 -21.07 24.96 -10.98
N CYS A 95 -20.52 24.29 -12.00
CA CYS A 95 -19.11 23.94 -12.04
C CYS A 95 -18.52 24.18 -13.42
N ARG A 96 -17.36 24.87 -13.45
CA ARG A 96 -16.59 25.16 -14.68
C ARG A 96 -15.53 24.10 -15.00
N ALA A 97 -15.43 23.02 -14.22
CA ALA A 97 -14.40 22.01 -14.45
C ALA A 97 -14.53 21.38 -15.85
N ALA A 98 -13.41 21.20 -16.55
CA ALA A 98 -13.38 20.75 -17.95
C ALA A 98 -14.08 19.40 -18.19
N MET A 99 -14.23 18.56 -17.17
CA MET A 99 -14.94 17.28 -17.26
C MET A 99 -16.46 17.43 -17.38
N PHE A 100 -17.03 18.56 -16.93
CA PHE A 100 -18.48 18.82 -16.91
C PHE A 100 -18.94 19.79 -18.02
N CYS A 101 -18.03 20.25 -18.87
CA CYS A 101 -18.31 21.28 -19.86
C CYS A 101 -19.28 20.83 -20.98
N GLU A 102 -19.37 19.52 -21.25
CA GLU A 102 -20.18 19.01 -22.34
C GLU A 102 -20.94 17.74 -21.92
N VAL A 103 -22.21 17.67 -22.31
CA VAL A 103 -23.05 16.47 -22.12
C VAL A 103 -22.59 15.40 -23.13
N GLY A 104 -22.33 14.20 -22.62
CA GLY A 104 -21.76 13.07 -23.37
C GLY A 104 -20.24 12.93 -23.23
N LYS A 105 -19.56 13.88 -22.58
CA LYS A 105 -18.11 13.78 -22.37
C LYS A 105 -17.78 12.58 -21.47
N GLN A 106 -16.93 11.68 -21.99
CA GLN A 106 -16.43 10.53 -21.25
C GLN A 106 -15.04 10.83 -20.66
N THR A 107 -14.92 10.73 -19.34
CA THR A 107 -13.65 10.92 -18.64
C THR A 107 -13.19 9.59 -18.04
N PRO A 108 -11.95 9.12 -18.28
CA PRO A 108 -11.43 7.90 -17.66
C PRO A 108 -11.37 8.02 -16.14
N VAL A 109 -11.71 6.94 -15.44
CA VAL A 109 -11.75 6.87 -13.97
C VAL A 109 -11.05 5.62 -13.45
N ALA A 110 -10.27 5.79 -12.39
CA ALA A 110 -9.83 4.68 -11.54
C ALA A 110 -10.60 4.70 -10.22
N ALA A 111 -11.19 3.57 -9.86
CA ALA A 111 -11.93 3.39 -8.61
C ALA A 111 -11.19 2.44 -7.67
N ARG A 112 -11.22 2.75 -6.37
CA ARG A 112 -10.74 1.86 -5.30
C ARG A 112 -11.78 1.77 -4.18
N PHE A 113 -12.09 0.53 -3.82
CA PHE A 113 -12.95 0.15 -2.70
C PHE A 113 -12.12 -0.45 -1.59
N SER A 114 -12.46 -0.20 -0.33
CA SER A 114 -11.68 -0.73 0.80
C SER A 114 -12.46 -0.81 2.10
N THR A 115 -12.04 -1.68 3.02
CA THR A 115 -12.39 -1.58 4.46
C THR A 115 -11.57 -0.45 5.11
N VAL A 116 -11.63 -0.22 6.42
CA VAL A 116 -10.92 0.88 7.09
C VAL A 116 -9.86 0.38 8.07
N TRP A 117 -10.24 -0.48 9.01
CA TRP A 117 -9.39 -0.84 10.15
C TRP A 117 -8.50 -2.05 9.91
N GLY A 118 -8.95 -3.01 9.09
CA GLY A 118 -8.23 -4.26 8.90
C GLY A 118 -6.96 -4.11 8.04
N GLU A 119 -5.95 -4.94 8.33
CA GLU A 119 -4.73 -5.05 7.53
C GLU A 119 -5.00 -5.65 6.14
N ARG A 120 -3.99 -5.69 5.26
CA ARG A 120 -4.11 -6.24 3.89
C ARG A 120 -4.65 -7.68 3.84
N GLY A 121 -4.46 -8.47 4.90
CA GLY A 121 -4.93 -9.86 5.02
C GLY A 121 -6.35 -10.03 5.58
N SER A 122 -7.02 -8.95 5.98
CA SER A 122 -8.34 -9.01 6.62
C SER A 122 -9.46 -9.42 5.65
N ALA A 123 -10.58 -9.89 6.22
CA ALA A 123 -11.77 -10.29 5.46
C ALA A 123 -12.58 -9.08 4.98
N ASP A 124 -13.01 -9.12 3.71
CA ASP A 124 -13.76 -8.03 3.08
C ASP A 124 -15.18 -7.85 3.64
N THR A 125 -15.74 -8.86 4.30
CA THR A 125 -17.12 -8.88 4.82
C THR A 125 -17.22 -8.45 6.28
N ASN A 126 -16.12 -7.98 6.89
CA ASN A 126 -16.15 -7.46 8.25
C ASN A 126 -17.01 -6.20 8.37
N ARG A 127 -17.66 -6.01 9.53
CA ARG A 127 -18.49 -4.84 9.83
C ARG A 127 -17.59 -3.62 10.00
N ASP A 128 -17.50 -2.80 8.94
CA ASP A 128 -16.59 -1.66 8.87
C ASP A 128 -17.15 -0.65 7.84
N PRO A 129 -16.84 0.66 7.88
CA PRO A 129 -17.15 1.53 6.76
C PRO A 129 -16.45 1.07 5.48
N ARG A 130 -16.93 1.54 4.34
CA ARG A 130 -16.31 1.23 3.04
C ARG A 130 -15.78 2.51 2.43
N GLY A 131 -14.48 2.54 2.15
CA GLY A 131 -13.88 3.61 1.35
C GLY A 131 -14.29 3.47 -0.11
N PHE A 132 -14.62 4.59 -0.74
CA PHE A 132 -14.92 4.71 -2.16
C PHE A 132 -14.14 5.90 -2.71
N ALA A 133 -13.01 5.60 -3.35
CA ALA A 133 -12.12 6.60 -3.93
C ALA A 133 -12.21 6.53 -5.44
N LEU A 134 -12.52 7.65 -6.08
CA LEU A 134 -12.48 7.83 -7.53
C LEU A 134 -11.39 8.82 -7.89
N LYS A 135 -10.61 8.48 -8.91
CA LYS A 135 -9.64 9.36 -9.57
C LYS A 135 -10.10 9.60 -10.98
N PHE A 136 -10.44 10.85 -11.29
CA PHE A 136 -10.80 11.32 -12.62
C PHE A 136 -9.56 11.84 -13.32
N TYR A 137 -9.26 11.29 -14.50
CA TYR A 137 -8.17 11.76 -15.34
C TYR A 137 -8.71 12.85 -16.29
N THR A 138 -8.75 14.09 -15.80
CA THR A 138 -9.28 15.24 -16.56
C THR A 138 -8.16 15.96 -17.32
N GLU A 139 -8.53 16.81 -18.29
CA GLU A 139 -7.58 17.63 -19.08
C GLU A 139 -6.84 18.67 -18.22
N GLU A 140 -7.46 19.11 -17.13
CA GLU A 140 -6.90 20.10 -16.20
C GLU A 140 -6.09 19.43 -15.07
N GLY A 141 -5.89 18.12 -15.15
CA GLY A 141 -5.19 17.30 -14.18
C GLY A 141 -6.09 16.27 -13.50
N ASN A 142 -5.51 15.56 -12.53
CA ASN A 142 -6.23 14.51 -11.83
C ASN A 142 -7.10 15.10 -10.72
N TRP A 143 -8.39 14.76 -10.73
CA TRP A 143 -9.30 15.08 -9.64
C TRP A 143 -9.62 13.83 -8.84
N ASP A 144 -9.38 13.87 -7.53
CA ASP A 144 -9.62 12.74 -6.62
C ASP A 144 -10.83 13.02 -5.73
N LEU A 145 -11.90 12.26 -5.93
CA LEU A 145 -13.07 12.26 -5.06
C LEU A 145 -12.99 11.06 -4.11
N VAL A 146 -12.64 11.32 -2.85
CA VAL A 146 -12.45 10.28 -1.83
C VAL A 146 -13.56 10.41 -0.78
N VAL A 147 -14.47 9.43 -0.76
CA VAL A 147 -15.64 9.43 0.15
C VAL A 147 -15.79 8.09 0.87
N GLY A 148 -16.51 8.10 1.99
CA GLY A 148 -16.97 6.89 2.68
C GLY A 148 -18.38 6.52 2.23
N LEU A 149 -18.59 5.26 1.87
CA LEU A 149 -19.92 4.68 1.66
C LEU A 149 -20.46 4.06 2.95
N SER A 150 -21.80 3.99 3.02
CA SER A 150 -22.55 3.35 4.12
C SER A 150 -22.38 4.01 5.49
N THR A 151 -21.93 5.26 5.52
CA THR A 151 -21.93 6.08 6.72
C THR A 151 -23.04 7.11 6.60
N GLY A 152 -24.18 6.90 7.27
CA GLY A 152 -25.27 7.90 7.39
C GLY A 152 -24.87 9.17 8.16
N GLN A 153 -23.57 9.32 8.42
CA GLN A 153 -22.89 10.41 9.08
C GLN A 153 -21.52 10.51 8.39
N ILE A 154 -21.08 11.72 8.04
CA ILE A 154 -19.66 11.93 7.77
C ILE A 154 -18.95 11.57 9.08
N LYS A 155 -18.00 10.62 9.05
CA LYS A 155 -17.01 10.57 10.13
C LYS A 155 -16.22 11.87 10.00
N THR A 156 -16.70 12.94 10.63
CA THR A 156 -15.83 13.95 11.21
C THR A 156 -15.08 13.22 12.31
N GLY A 157 -14.14 12.36 11.90
CA GLY A 157 -12.93 12.28 12.70
C GLY A 157 -12.53 13.73 12.85
N ALA A 158 -12.39 14.18 14.10
CA ALA A 158 -11.60 15.38 14.36
C ALA A 158 -10.38 15.37 13.43
N PRO A 159 -9.83 16.51 12.99
CA PRO A 159 -8.53 16.52 12.33
C PRO A 159 -7.48 15.85 13.25
N CYS A 160 -7.44 14.53 13.28
CA CYS A 160 -6.81 13.71 14.31
C CYS A 160 -5.35 13.48 13.96
N ARG A 161 -4.74 14.52 13.40
CA ARG A 161 -3.32 14.77 13.49
C ARG A 161 -2.99 15.60 14.74
N THR A 162 -3.91 16.42 15.25
CA THR A 162 -3.61 17.28 16.41
C THR A 162 -3.36 16.47 17.68
N GLU A 163 -4.09 15.38 17.91
CA GLU A 163 -3.93 14.60 19.15
C GLU A 163 -2.64 13.76 19.15
N ARG A 164 -2.24 13.23 17.98
CA ARG A 164 -0.96 12.51 17.85
C ARG A 164 0.23 13.47 17.90
N LEU A 165 0.16 14.61 17.19
CA LEU A 165 1.16 15.68 17.32
C LEU A 165 1.21 16.22 18.75
N ALA A 166 0.07 16.40 19.42
CA ALA A 166 0.04 16.87 20.80
C ALA A 166 0.71 15.87 21.73
N LYS A 167 0.43 14.56 21.60
CA LYS A 167 1.11 13.51 22.37
C LYS A 167 2.62 13.48 22.08
N TYR A 168 3.05 13.54 20.81
CA TYR A 168 4.47 13.60 20.47
C TYR A 168 5.15 14.86 21.02
N ASN A 169 4.52 16.03 20.88
CA ASN A 169 5.04 17.29 21.44
C ASN A 169 5.09 17.25 22.97
N GLN A 170 4.15 16.56 23.61
CA GLN A 170 4.13 16.37 25.06
C GLN A 170 5.23 15.42 25.51
N THR A 171 5.50 14.34 24.76
CA THR A 171 6.64 13.44 25.01
C THR A 171 7.98 14.18 24.83
N LEU A 172 8.13 14.97 23.77
CA LEU A 172 9.34 15.78 23.55
C LEU A 172 9.58 16.78 24.68
N ARG A 173 8.52 17.43 25.19
CA ARG A 173 8.62 18.31 26.37
C ARG A 173 9.04 17.56 27.63
N ILE A 174 8.51 16.36 27.84
CA ILE A 174 8.89 15.51 28.99
C ILE A 174 10.36 15.09 28.86
N GLU A 175 10.81 14.72 27.67
CA GLU A 175 12.23 14.37 27.42
C GLU A 175 13.16 15.55 27.66
N GLU A 176 12.80 16.75 27.19
CA GLU A 176 13.56 17.99 27.42
C GLU A 176 13.60 18.36 28.92
N GLU A 177 12.48 18.25 29.65
CA GLU A 177 12.44 18.45 31.11
C GLU A 177 13.30 17.42 31.86
N LEU A 178 13.30 16.16 31.43
CA LEU A 178 14.13 15.12 32.04
C LEU A 178 15.63 15.33 31.77
N GLU A 179 16.00 15.82 30.58
CA GLU A 179 17.40 16.20 30.29
C GLU A 179 17.85 17.40 31.12
N ILE A 180 17.03 18.45 31.21
CA ILE A 180 17.31 19.62 32.05
C ILE A 180 17.44 19.23 33.53
N ASN A 181 16.56 18.35 34.03
CA ASN A 181 16.63 17.87 35.40
C ASN A 181 17.81 16.93 35.66
N ARG A 182 18.30 16.20 34.65
CA ARG A 182 19.55 15.42 34.75
C ARG A 182 20.78 16.31 34.79
N ILE A 183 20.79 17.42 34.04
CA ILE A 183 21.88 18.40 34.06
C ILE A 183 21.92 19.16 35.39
N ASN A 184 20.75 19.46 35.96
CA ASN A 184 20.61 20.21 37.22
C ASN A 184 20.55 19.33 38.48
N ALA A 185 20.65 18.00 38.35
CA ALA A 185 20.68 17.12 39.50
C ALA A 185 21.98 17.34 40.29
N PRO A 186 21.92 17.67 41.59
CA PRO A 186 23.13 17.83 42.40
C PRO A 186 23.88 16.50 42.43
N ILE A 187 25.17 16.53 42.09
CA ILE A 187 26.09 15.39 42.22
C ILE A 187 26.11 15.02 43.71
N ALA A 188 25.40 13.94 44.07
CA ALA A 188 25.35 13.46 45.44
C ALA A 188 26.76 13.01 45.85
N SER A 189 27.47 13.83 46.65
CA SER A 189 28.75 13.42 47.22
C SER A 189 28.49 12.31 48.24
N THR A 190 28.83 11.07 47.91
CA THR A 190 28.84 9.97 48.87
C THR A 190 30.00 10.17 49.85
N ARG A 191 29.80 10.97 50.90
CA ARG A 191 30.66 10.94 52.10
C ARG A 191 30.23 9.75 52.95
N HIS A 192 31.10 8.75 53.06
CA HIS A 192 30.95 7.67 54.05
C HIS A 192 31.03 8.26 55.47
N PRO A 193 30.02 8.07 56.33
CA PRO A 193 30.12 8.47 57.73
C PRO A 193 30.91 7.40 58.49
N GLY A 194 32.09 7.78 58.97
CA GLY A 194 32.85 6.99 59.94
C GLY A 194 32.04 6.77 61.21
N LYS A 195 32.07 5.54 61.71
CA LYS A 195 31.74 5.21 63.10
C LYS A 195 33.04 4.94 63.85
N THR A 196 33.33 5.85 64.77
CA THR A 196 34.31 5.76 65.86
C THR A 196 33.91 4.73 66.91
N MET A 197 34.93 4.02 67.42
CA MET A 197 35.02 3.13 68.60
C MET A 197 34.09 1.91 68.68
#